data_AF-A0A3S1DA14-F1
#
_entry.id   AF-A0A3S1DA14-F1
#
_cell.length_a   1.000
_cell.length_b   1.000
_cell.length_c   1.000
_cell.angle_alpha   90.00
_cell.angle_beta   90.00
_cell.angle_gamma   90.00
#
_symmetry.space_group_name_H-M   'P 1'
#
loop_
_entity.id
_entity.type
_entity.pdbx_description
1 polymer ?
#
loop_
_entity_poly.entity_id
_entity_poly.type
_entity_poly.pdbx_seq_one_letter_code
_entity_poly.pdbx_strand_id
1 'polypeptide(L)' 'MAIRDAFGLTLSGATKAGSTPYSQAVRELQCFIGDPVASIDHAIAEDPGFVMAHVFKG' A
#
# COMPACT_ATOMS: atom_id res chain seq x y z
N MET A 1 -11.72 -2.33 12.97
CA MET A 1 -10.31 -2.31 13.42
C MET A 1 -9.54 -1.50 12.39
N ALA A 2 -8.89 -0.41 12.79
CA ALA A 2 -8.19 0.48 11.85
C ALA A 2 -6.75 0.00 11.64
N ILE A 3 -6.33 -0.16 10.38
CA ILE A 3 -4.94 -0.51 10.04
C ILE A 3 -4.10 0.75 10.12
N ARG A 4 -2.91 0.62 10.71
CA ARG A 4 -1.93 1.70 10.80
C ARG A 4 -0.69 1.35 10.00
N ASP A 5 -0.08 2.35 9.39
CA ASP A 5 1.22 2.21 8.75
C ASP A 5 2.36 2.26 9.79
N ALA A 6 3.61 2.19 9.30
CA ALA A 6 4.81 2.27 10.12
C ALA A 6 4.99 3.62 10.84
N PHE A 7 4.28 4.67 10.42
CA PHE A 7 4.28 6.00 11.05
C PHE A 7 3.13 6.17 12.04
N GLY A 8 2.32 5.11 12.25
CA GLY A 8 1.17 5.14 13.14
C GLY A 8 -0.06 5.82 12.54
N LEU A 9 -0.04 6.17 11.24
CA LEU A 9 -1.15 6.83 10.54
C LEU A 9 -2.20 5.80 10.12
N THR A 10 -3.48 6.16 10.21
CA THR A 10 -4.58 5.26 9.84
C THR A 10 -4.74 5.19 8.32
N LEU A 11 -4.70 3.96 7.79
CA LEU A 11 -4.95 3.67 6.38
C LEU A 11 -6.45 3.51 6.14
N SER A 12 -6.99 4.35 5.26
CA SER A 12 -8.41 4.37 4.90
C SER A 12 -8.70 3.44 3.71
N GLY A 13 -9.75 2.62 3.83
CA GLY A 13 -10.13 1.65 2.80
C GLY A 13 -9.18 0.45 2.68
N ALA A 14 -8.19 0.33 3.57
CA ALA A 14 -7.27 -0.79 3.61
C ALA A 14 -7.84 -1.95 4.42
N THR A 15 -7.71 -3.15 3.89
CA THR A 15 -7.84 -4.39 4.65
C THR A 15 -6.44 -4.96 4.95
N LYS A 16 -6.40 -6.01 5.77
CA LYS A 16 -5.13 -6.65 6.13
C LYS A 16 -4.43 -7.21 4.88
N ALA A 17 -5.22 -7.65 3.89
CA ALA A 17 -4.74 -8.18 2.63
C ALA A 17 -4.02 -7.11 1.80
N GLY A 18 -4.62 -5.94 1.55
CA GLY A 18 -3.98 -4.86 0.79
C GLY A 18 -2.90 -4.09 1.55
N SER A 19 -2.89 -4.12 2.89
CA SER A 19 -1.85 -3.43 3.69
C SER A 19 -0.44 -4.01 3.52
N THR A 20 -0.33 -5.30 3.24
CA THR A 20 0.95 -6.00 3.04
C THR A 20 1.63 -5.60 1.73
N PRO A 21 0.98 -5.72 0.54
CA PRO A 21 1.56 -5.26 -0.72
C PRO A 21 1.79 -3.75 -0.75
N TYR A 22 0.96 -2.94 -0.08
CA TYR A 22 1.24 -1.51 0.08
C TYR A 22 2.54 -1.24 0.85
N SER A 23 2.75 -1.93 1.98
CA SER A 23 3.97 -1.77 2.77
C SER A 23 5.22 -2.21 1.99
N GLN A 24 5.08 -3.25 1.16
CA GLN A 24 6.11 -3.70 0.25
C GLN A 24 6.42 -2.64 -0.82
N ALA A 25 5.40 -2.08 -1.50
CA ALA A 25 5.58 -1.05 -2.51
C ALA A 25 6.30 0.19 -1.95
N VAL A 26 5.94 0.62 -0.73
CA VAL A 26 6.62 1.73 -0.03
C VAL A 26 8.09 1.42 0.21
N ARG A 27 8.41 0.21 0.67
CA ARG A 27 9.78 -0.23 0.91
C ARG A 27 10.61 -0.29 -0.38
N GLU A 28 10.02 -0.84 -1.44
CA GLU A 28 10.62 -0.96 -2.77
C GLU A 28 10.98 0.41 -3.34
N LEU A 29 10.03 1.36 -3.30
CA LEU A 29 10.24 2.73 -3.75
C LEU A 29 11.32 3.45 -2.94
N GLN A 30 11.28 3.37 -1.61
CA GLN A 30 12.24 4.05 -0.73
C GLN A 30 13.67 3.52 -0.89
N CYS A 31 13.82 2.26 -1.29
CA CYS A 31 15.14 1.62 -1.44
C CYS A 31 15.59 1.48 -2.89
N PHE A 32 14.77 1.88 -3.86
CA PHE A 32 15.03 1.68 -5.28
C PHE A 32 15.33 0.20 -5.61
N ILE A 33 14.51 -0.71 -5.08
CA ILE A 33 14.59 -2.16 -5.30
C ILE A 33 13.25 -2.72 -5.76
N GLY A 34 13.27 -3.90 -6.39
CA GLY A 34 12.05 -4.62 -6.76
C GLY A 34 11.21 -3.91 -7.82
N ASP A 35 9.89 -4.11 -7.75
CA ASP A 35 8.90 -3.51 -8.64
C ASP A 35 7.77 -2.87 -7.82
N PRO A 36 7.94 -1.62 -7.36
CA PRO A 36 6.94 -0.93 -6.55
C PRO A 36 5.61 -0.72 -7.29
N VAL A 37 5.61 -0.73 -8.63
CA VAL A 37 4.40 -0.54 -9.44
C VAL A 37 3.57 -1.82 -9.45
N ALA A 38 4.20 -2.98 -9.66
CA ALA A 38 3.50 -4.26 -9.56
C ALA A 38 2.94 -4.50 -8.14
N SER A 39 3.71 -4.15 -7.11
CA SER A 39 3.28 -4.27 -5.72
C SER A 39 2.07 -3.38 -5.40
N ILE A 40 2.05 -2.13 -5.88
CA ILE A 40 0.89 -1.24 -5.63
C ILE A 40 -0.34 -1.66 -6.42
N ASP A 41 -0.17 -2.17 -7.63
CA ASP A 41 -1.28 -2.70 -8.43
C ASP A 41 -1.96 -3.88 -7.74
N HIS A 42 -1.18 -4.74 -7.09
CA HIS A 42 -1.71 -5.82 -6.27
C HIS A 42 -2.49 -5.28 -5.06
N ALA A 43 -1.99 -4.24 -4.39
CA ALA A 43 -2.70 -3.62 -3.27
C ALA A 43 -4.06 -3.00 -3.70
N ILE A 44 -4.12 -2.36 -4.87
CA ILE A 44 -5.35 -1.80 -5.43
C ILE A 44 -6.31 -2.91 -5.86
N ALA A 45 -5.82 -4.02 -6.42
CA ALA A 45 -6.65 -5.15 -6.82
C ALA A 45 -7.32 -5.82 -5.61
N GLU A 46 -6.59 -5.98 -4.51
CA GLU A 46 -7.10 -6.51 -3.25
C GLU A 46 -8.11 -5.54 -2.61
N ASP A 47 -7.77 -4.25 -2.55
CA ASP A 47 -8.59 -3.21 -1.91
C ASP A 47 -8.81 -2.02 -2.86
N PRO A 48 -9.81 -2.06 -3.76
CA PRO A 48 -10.07 -0.97 -4.72
C PRO A 48 -10.36 0.39 -4.06
N GLY A 49 -10.84 0.38 -2.81
CA GLY A 49 -11.10 1.57 -2.00
C GLY A 49 -9.89 2.10 -1.23
N PHE A 50 -8.71 1.50 -1.37
CA PHE A 50 -7.54 1.87 -0.59
C PHE A 50 -6.92 3.18 -1.11
N VAL A 51 -7.30 4.28 -0.46
CA VAL A 51 -6.94 5.65 -0.88
C VAL A 51 -5.43 5.84 -1.03
N MET A 52 -4.63 5.40 -0.05
CA MET A 52 -3.17 5.60 -0.13
C MET A 52 -2.51 4.78 -1.24
N ALA A 53 -3.10 3.66 -1.66
CA ALA A 53 -2.59 2.90 -2.78
C ALA A 53 -2.75 3.66 -4.11
N HIS A 54 -3.88 4.35 -4.29
CA HIS A 54 -4.08 5.26 -5.44
C HIS A 54 -3.15 6.47 -5.39
N VAL A 55 -2.96 7.08 -4.21
CA VAL A 55 -2.03 8.21 -4.03
C VAL A 55 -0.60 7.81 -4.37
N PHE A 56 -0.19 6.60 -3.99
CA PHE A 56 1.13 6.08 -4.32
C PHE A 56 1.34 5.97 -5.84
N LYS A 57 0.29 5.56 -6.58
CA LYS A 57 0.37 5.35 -8.04
C LYS A 57 0.42 6.65 -8.85
N GLY A 58 -0.23 7.72 -8.35
CA GLY A 58 -0.31 9.03 -9.01
C GLY A 58 -1.54 9.19 -9.88
#